data_AF-A0A960PLH5-F1
#
_entry.id   AF-A0A960PLH5-F1
#
_cell.length_a   1.000
_cell.length_b   1.000
_cell.length_c   1.000
_cell.angle_alpha   90.00
_cell.angle_beta   90.00
_cell.angle_gamma   90.00
#
_symmetry.space_group_name_H-M   'P 1'
#
loop_
_entity.id
_entity.type
_entity.pdbx_description
1 polymer ?
#
loop_
_entity_poly.entity_id
_entity_poly.type
_entity_poly.pdbx_seq_one_letter_code
_entity_poly.pdbx_strand_id
1 'polypeptide(L)'
;VPAHYQYVDGIVGDVGHGVIRDRQVLAEEGVVVVIATVDHDEAELVLPPEVITRGWIYAEEAEDLLDELRNTVADQVLSALEKGDHDVERLQRVVRKAAGKFVNERTKRRPMIVPVVMSV
;
A
#
# COMPACT_ATOMS: atom_id res chain seq x y z
N VAL A 1 -3.37 5.74 42.57
CA VAL A 1 -4.09 6.59 41.59
C VAL A 1 -3.57 6.22 40.21
N PRO A 2 -4.42 5.89 39.21
CA PRO A 2 -3.92 5.63 37.87
C PRO A 2 -3.48 6.94 37.20
N ALA A 3 -2.33 6.91 36.54
CA ALA A 3 -1.78 8.01 35.75
C ALA A 3 -1.62 7.52 34.30
N HIS A 4 -2.06 8.32 33.35
CA HIS A 4 -2.01 8.01 31.93
C HIS A 4 -1.30 9.13 31.17
N TYR A 5 -0.59 8.78 30.10
CA TYR A 5 -0.02 9.76 29.18
C TYR A 5 -1.14 10.38 28.34
N GLN A 6 -1.16 11.71 28.25
CA GLN A 6 -2.06 12.46 27.39
C GLN A 6 -1.22 13.24 26.37
N TYR A 7 -1.40 12.92 25.09
CA TYR A 7 -0.73 13.61 23.98
C TYR A 7 -1.65 14.71 23.42
N VAL A 8 -1.06 15.83 23.00
CA VAL A 8 -1.79 17.01 22.51
C VAL A 8 -1.17 17.47 21.19
N ASP A 9 -2.00 17.59 20.15
CA ASP A 9 -1.69 18.13 18.83
C ASP A 9 -2.93 18.92 18.36
N GLY A 10 -2.84 20.25 18.22
CA GLY A 10 -4.01 21.10 17.98
C GLY A 10 -4.93 21.32 19.21
N ILE A 11 -6.25 21.29 19.02
CA ILE A 11 -7.24 21.39 20.11
C ILE A 11 -7.26 20.04 20.88
N VAL A 12 -7.31 20.09 22.20
CA VAL A 12 -7.05 18.99 23.14
C VAL A 12 -7.66 17.63 22.72
N GLY A 13 -6.81 16.58 22.68
CA GLY A 13 -7.25 15.18 22.81
C GLY A 13 -7.19 14.29 21.57
N ASP A 14 -6.75 14.80 20.41
CA ASP A 14 -6.96 14.10 19.13
C ASP A 14 -5.86 13.10 18.71
N VAL A 15 -4.88 12.84 19.60
CA VAL A 15 -3.75 11.94 19.27
C VAL A 15 -3.64 10.78 20.26
N GLY A 16 -4.15 9.62 19.83
CA GLY A 16 -3.93 8.35 20.52
C GLY A 16 -2.58 7.71 20.17
N HIS A 17 -2.15 6.73 20.98
CA HIS A 17 -0.90 5.98 20.75
C HIS A 17 -0.79 5.35 19.34
N GLY A 18 -1.91 4.95 18.73
CA GLY A 18 -1.93 4.40 17.37
C GLY A 18 -1.44 5.40 16.31
N VAL A 19 -1.90 6.65 16.39
CA VAL A 19 -1.53 7.72 15.45
C VAL A 19 -0.04 8.06 15.55
N ILE A 20 0.53 8.07 16.77
CA ILE A 20 1.97 8.27 16.96
C ILE A 20 2.79 7.15 16.33
N ARG A 21 2.35 5.90 16.48
CA ARG A 21 3.03 4.75 15.88
C ARG A 21 3.01 4.80 14.36
N ASP A 22 1.87 5.17 13.77
CA ASP A 22 1.76 5.31 12.32
C ASP A 22 2.68 6.44 11.81
N ARG A 23 2.72 7.58 12.51
CA ARG A 23 3.65 8.67 12.20
C ARG A 23 5.12 8.24 12.28
N GLN A 24 5.50 7.43 13.27
CA GLN A 24 6.86 6.89 13.39
C GLN A 24 7.24 6.03 12.18
N VAL A 25 6.38 5.06 11.80
CA VAL A 25 6.63 4.21 10.63
C VAL A 25 6.71 5.03 9.34
N LEU A 26 5.82 6.02 9.17
CA LEU A 26 5.83 6.91 8.01
C LEU A 26 7.11 7.76 7.94
N ALA A 27 7.64 8.19 9.08
CA ALA A 27 8.88 8.97 9.15
C ALA A 27 10.13 8.13 8.88
N GLU A 28 10.15 6.86 9.29
CA GLU A 28 11.32 5.98 9.19
C GLU A 28 11.39 5.21 7.86
N GLU A 29 10.27 4.67 7.40
CA GLU A 29 10.22 3.71 6.30
C GLU A 29 9.52 4.26 5.05
N GLY A 30 8.68 5.29 5.22
CA GLY A 30 7.89 5.91 4.15
C GLY A 30 6.56 5.21 3.89
N VAL A 31 5.92 5.60 2.78
CA VAL A 31 4.62 5.10 2.32
C VAL A 31 4.67 4.74 0.84
N VAL A 32 3.98 3.67 0.48
CA VAL A 32 3.75 3.24 -0.90
C VAL A 32 2.25 3.05 -1.10
N VAL A 33 1.68 3.86 -1.98
CA VAL A 33 0.30 3.76 -2.43
C VAL A 33 0.29 3.00 -3.74
N VAL A 34 -0.55 1.97 -3.83
CA VAL A 34 -0.69 1.17 -5.05
C VAL A 34 -2.15 1.20 -5.47
N ILE A 35 -2.40 1.71 -6.67
CA ILE A 35 -3.74 1.88 -7.22
C ILE A 35 -3.92 0.88 -8.36
N ALA A 36 -4.90 -0.01 -8.24
CA ALA A 36 -5.28 -0.94 -9.30
C ALA A 36 -6.72 -0.67 -9.73
N THR A 37 -6.95 -0.57 -11.04
CA THR A 37 -8.29 -0.43 -11.60
C THR A 37 -8.64 -1.71 -12.34
N VAL A 38 -9.71 -2.37 -11.92
CA VAL A 38 -10.12 -3.69 -12.44
C VAL A 38 -11.50 -3.61 -13.09
N ASP A 39 -11.68 -4.40 -14.14
CA ASP A 39 -12.99 -4.74 -14.68
C ASP A 39 -13.37 -6.13 -14.14
N HIS A 40 -14.49 -6.21 -13.43
CA HIS A 40 -14.93 -7.47 -12.82
C HIS A 40 -15.59 -8.42 -13.81
N ASP A 41 -16.22 -7.89 -14.86
CA ASP A 41 -16.95 -8.66 -15.87
C ASP A 41 -15.96 -9.31 -16.83
N GLU A 42 -14.93 -8.57 -17.23
CA GLU A 42 -13.86 -9.04 -18.12
C GLU A 42 -12.69 -9.72 -17.36
N ALA A 43 -12.70 -9.65 -16.02
CA ALA A 43 -11.68 -10.22 -15.14
C ALA A 43 -10.26 -9.72 -15.47
N GLU A 44 -10.14 -8.44 -15.82
CA GLU A 44 -8.89 -7.82 -16.25
C GLU A 44 -8.53 -6.55 -15.46
N LEU A 45 -7.30 -6.07 -15.68
CA LEU A 45 -6.86 -4.75 -15.25
C LEU A 45 -7.12 -3.77 -16.39
N VAL A 46 -7.92 -2.74 -16.13
CA VAL A 46 -8.21 -1.68 -17.10
C VAL A 46 -6.93 -0.97 -17.55
N LEU A 47 -6.00 -0.80 -16.60
CA LEU A 47 -4.71 -0.16 -16.78
C LEU A 47 -3.67 -0.84 -15.87
N PRO A 48 -2.37 -0.76 -16.21
CA PRO A 48 -1.32 -1.16 -15.28
C PRO A 48 -1.47 -0.46 -13.92
N PRO A 49 -1.14 -1.13 -12.80
CA PRO A 49 -1.21 -0.50 -11.49
C PRO A 49 -0.35 0.76 -11.41
N GLU A 50 -0.87 1.81 -10.79
CA GLU A 50 -0.12 3.03 -10.50
C GLU A 50 0.52 2.94 -9.12
N VAL A 51 1.77 3.37 -9.00
CA VAL A 51 2.52 3.36 -7.74
C VAL A 51 2.97 4.78 -7.40
N ILE A 52 2.55 5.25 -6.23
CA ILE A 52 2.98 6.54 -5.67
C ILE A 52 3.74 6.26 -4.39
N THR A 53 4.96 6.77 -4.29
CA THR A 53 5.86 6.55 -3.15
C THR A 53 6.29 7.87 -2.51
N ARG A 54 6.43 7.88 -1.19
CA ARG A 54 7.02 8.99 -0.44
C ARG A 54 7.87 8.46 0.71
N GLY A 55 9.15 8.82 0.76
CA GLY A 55 10.07 8.41 1.83
C GLY A 55 10.66 6.99 1.73
N TRP A 56 10.15 6.12 0.83
CA TRP A 56 10.75 4.81 0.58
C TRP A 56 11.90 4.88 -0.43
N ILE A 57 11.62 5.40 -1.63
CA ILE A 57 12.55 5.65 -2.74
C ILE A 57 12.18 6.95 -3.48
N TYR A 58 13.16 7.61 -4.10
CA TYR A 58 12.90 8.70 -5.04
C TYR A 58 12.54 8.11 -6.40
N ALA A 59 11.31 8.36 -6.86
CA ALA A 59 10.78 7.73 -8.07
C ALA A 59 11.65 7.98 -9.32
N GLU A 60 12.20 9.19 -9.44
CA GLU A 60 13.07 9.59 -10.56
C GLU A 60 14.36 8.77 -10.68
N GLU A 61 14.83 8.17 -9.60
CA GLU A 61 16.08 7.38 -9.56
C GLU A 61 15.83 5.86 -9.59
N ALA A 62 14.56 5.43 -9.56
CA ALA A 62 14.17 4.04 -9.29
C ALA A 62 13.02 3.55 -10.19
N GLU A 63 12.93 4.04 -11.42
CA GLU A 63 11.86 3.68 -12.37
C GLU A 63 11.81 2.17 -12.62
N ASP A 64 12.96 1.51 -12.84
CA ASP A 64 13.04 0.06 -13.04
C ASP A 64 12.44 -0.72 -11.85
N LEU A 65 12.69 -0.26 -10.61
CA LEU A 65 12.18 -0.90 -9.41
C LEU A 65 10.66 -0.70 -9.28
N LEU A 66 10.16 0.47 -9.68
CA LEU A 66 8.73 0.77 -9.73
C LEU A 66 8.02 -0.07 -10.79
N ASP A 67 8.63 -0.25 -11.96
CA ASP A 67 8.09 -1.09 -13.03
C ASP A 67 8.02 -2.56 -12.64
N GLU A 68 9.08 -3.09 -12.01
CA GLU A 68 9.06 -4.43 -11.45
C GLU A 68 7.95 -4.62 -10.39
N LEU A 69 7.73 -3.60 -9.54
CA LEU A 69 6.65 -3.61 -8.56
C LEU A 69 5.27 -3.59 -9.23
N ARG A 70 5.07 -2.72 -10.23
CA ARG A 70 3.84 -2.61 -11.02
C ARG A 70 3.48 -3.94 -11.67
N ASN A 71 4.45 -4.58 -12.33
CA ASN A 71 4.29 -5.89 -12.95
C ASN A 71 3.98 -6.98 -11.92
N THR A 72 4.72 -7.02 -10.82
CA THR A 72 4.49 -8.00 -9.73
C THR A 72 3.07 -7.89 -9.17
N VAL A 73 2.57 -6.67 -8.95
CA VAL A 73 1.20 -6.47 -8.45
C VAL A 73 0.18 -6.86 -9.51
N ALA A 74 0.40 -6.47 -10.77
CA ALA A 74 -0.50 -6.79 -11.87
C ALA A 74 -0.70 -8.32 -11.99
N ASP A 75 0.38 -9.09 -12.03
CA ASP A 75 0.34 -10.54 -12.12
C ASP A 75 -0.44 -11.18 -10.97
N GLN A 76 -0.26 -10.67 -9.74
CA GLN A 76 -0.95 -11.20 -8.57
C GLN A 76 -2.44 -10.85 -8.57
N VAL A 77 -2.81 -9.66 -9.04
CA VAL A 77 -4.22 -9.24 -9.16
C VAL A 77 -4.93 -10.04 -10.25
N LEU A 78 -4.34 -10.14 -11.44
CA LEU A 78 -4.88 -10.95 -12.54
C LEU A 78 -5.05 -12.40 -12.12
N SER A 79 -4.04 -13.00 -11.48
CA SER A 79 -4.15 -14.36 -10.98
C SER A 79 -5.20 -14.53 -9.87
N ALA A 80 -5.60 -13.48 -9.17
CA ALA A 80 -6.71 -13.53 -8.22
C ALA A 80 -8.07 -13.43 -8.93
N LEU A 81 -8.18 -12.52 -9.90
CA LEU A 81 -9.37 -12.37 -10.75
C LEU A 81 -9.69 -13.67 -11.50
N GLU A 82 -8.69 -14.31 -12.12
CA GLU A 82 -8.83 -15.61 -12.80
C GLU A 82 -9.33 -16.73 -11.86
N LYS A 83 -9.08 -16.63 -10.56
CA LYS A 83 -9.56 -17.58 -9.55
C LYS A 83 -10.98 -17.25 -9.05
N GLY A 84 -11.61 -16.20 -9.58
CA GLY A 84 -12.94 -15.74 -9.22
C GLY A 84 -12.98 -14.81 -8.00
N ASP A 85 -11.85 -14.22 -7.59
CA ASP A 85 -11.84 -13.21 -6.53
C ASP A 85 -12.20 -11.83 -7.09
N HIS A 86 -13.50 -11.55 -7.17
CA HIS A 86 -14.03 -10.24 -7.58
C HIS A 86 -14.31 -9.29 -6.40
N ASP A 87 -14.02 -9.70 -5.16
CA ASP A 87 -14.22 -8.87 -3.97
C ASP A 87 -13.10 -7.83 -3.82
N VAL A 88 -13.48 -6.55 -3.77
CA VAL A 88 -12.53 -5.42 -3.68
C VAL A 88 -11.62 -5.53 -2.46
N GLU A 89 -12.13 -5.97 -1.30
CA GLU A 89 -11.29 -6.11 -0.11
C GLU A 89 -10.27 -7.26 -0.25
N ARG A 90 -10.65 -8.37 -0.91
CA ARG A 90 -9.71 -9.45 -1.26
C ARG A 90 -8.62 -8.94 -2.18
N LEU A 91 -8.97 -8.21 -3.23
CA LEU A 91 -8.00 -7.63 -4.14
C LEU A 91 -7.07 -6.64 -3.43
N GLN A 92 -7.60 -5.78 -2.55
CA GLN A 92 -6.76 -4.90 -1.72
C GLN A 92 -5.78 -5.69 -0.84
N ARG A 93 -6.19 -6.83 -0.27
CA ARG A 93 -5.29 -7.72 0.49
C ARG A 93 -4.22 -8.33 -0.40
N VAL A 94 -4.57 -8.74 -1.62
CA VAL A 94 -3.61 -9.27 -2.62
C VAL A 94 -2.58 -8.20 -2.97
N VAL A 95 -3.01 -6.99 -3.33
CA VAL A 95 -2.13 -5.85 -3.63
C VAL A 95 -1.20 -5.55 -2.46
N ARG A 96 -1.74 -5.43 -1.24
CA ARG A 96 -0.94 -5.15 -0.04
C ARG A 96 0.14 -6.20 0.19
N LYS A 97 -0.22 -7.48 0.04
CA LYS A 97 0.70 -8.60 0.27
C LYS A 97 1.77 -8.68 -0.81
N ALA A 98 1.40 -8.51 -2.08
CA ALA A 98 2.32 -8.53 -3.21
C ALA A 98 3.35 -7.39 -3.10
N ALA A 99 2.87 -6.15 -2.94
CA ALA A 99 3.74 -4.99 -2.82
C ALA A 99 4.61 -5.05 -1.56
N GLY A 100 4.04 -5.37 -0.40
CA GLY A 100 4.80 -5.47 0.85
C GLY A 100 5.89 -6.54 0.81
N LYS A 101 5.62 -7.69 0.16
CA LYS A 101 6.63 -8.74 -0.04
C LYS A 101 7.75 -8.26 -0.96
N PHE A 102 7.41 -7.70 -2.11
CA PHE A 102 8.37 -7.19 -3.09
C PHE A 102 9.31 -6.15 -2.47
N VAL A 103 8.75 -5.15 -1.79
CA VAL A 103 9.51 -4.06 -1.16
C VAL A 103 10.51 -4.61 -0.13
N ASN A 104 10.05 -5.49 0.76
CA ASN A 104 10.91 -6.10 1.76
C ASN A 104 12.01 -6.96 1.13
N GLU A 105 11.70 -7.74 0.09
CA GLU A 105 12.69 -8.58 -0.59
C GLU A 105 13.80 -7.75 -1.24
N ARG A 106 13.43 -6.68 -1.95
CA ARG A 106 14.35 -5.82 -2.71
C ARG A 106 15.12 -4.81 -1.88
N THR A 107 14.51 -4.26 -0.83
CA THR A 107 15.09 -3.12 -0.09
C THR A 107 15.32 -3.39 1.40
N LYS A 108 14.80 -4.50 1.95
CA LYS A 108 14.80 -4.82 3.39
C LYS A 108 14.08 -3.79 4.27
N ARG A 109 13.30 -2.92 3.65
CA ARG A 109 12.45 -1.90 4.29
C ARG A 109 11.00 -2.37 4.38
N ARG A 110 10.23 -1.71 5.25
CA ARG A 110 8.81 -2.01 5.49
C ARG A 110 7.97 -0.72 5.52
N PRO A 111 7.89 0.02 4.41
CA PRO A 111 6.99 1.17 4.32
C PRO A 111 5.54 0.74 4.53
N MET A 112 4.72 1.70 4.93
CA MET A 112 3.28 1.51 4.96
C MET A 112 2.76 1.30 3.54
N ILE A 113 2.07 0.17 3.30
CA ILE A 113 1.45 -0.13 2.00
C ILE A 113 -0.05 0.21 2.05
N VAL A 114 -0.46 1.16 1.21
CA VAL A 114 -1.84 1.61 1.09
C VAL A 114 -2.40 1.11 -0.26
N PRO A 115 -3.12 -0.03 -0.28
CA PRO A 115 -3.76 -0.51 -1.50
C PRO A 115 -5.05 0.28 -1.77
N VAL A 116 -5.25 0.70 -3.01
CA VAL A 116 -6.51 1.25 -3.52
C VAL A 116 -6.91 0.39 -4.71
N VAL A 117 -8.12 -0.15 -4.67
CA VAL A 117 -8.67 -0.93 -5.79
C VAL A 117 -9.96 -0.23 -6.20
N MET A 118 -10.03 0.12 -7.47
CA MET A 118 -11.20 0.73 -8.10
C MET A 118 -11.79 -0.27 -9.08
N SER A 119 -13.10 -0.40 -9.09
CA SER A 119 -13.84 -1.20 -10.07
C SER A 119 -14.52 -0.25 -11.06
N VAL A 120 -14.47 -0.59 -12.34
CA VAL A 120 -15.28 0.07 -13.38
C VAL A 120 -16.49 -0.76 -13.76
#